data_AF-A0A9X1MHF3-F1
#
_entry.id   AF-A0A9X1MHF3-F1
#
_cell.length_a   1.000
_cell.length_b   1.000
_cell.length_c   1.000
_cell.angle_alpha   90.00
_cell.angle_beta   90.00
_cell.angle_gamma   90.00
#
_symmetry.space_group_name_H-M   'P 1'
#
loop_
_entity.id
_entity.type
_entity.pdbx_description
1 polymer ?
#
loop_
_entity_poly.entity_id
_entity_poly.type
_entity_poly.pdbx_seq_one_letter_code
_entity_poly.pdbx_strand_id
1 'polypeptide(L)'
;MLLPDGEYGDDQDLPWNAPVRRPALHDEDEDGTGWLGAERRMLIACQRLMGSLIAFEYEAARYRDEPLACLDFDDAMKSLSRMSARLEREMSQWRTAMSLIENDTQIAPRSEHGRPWRPYLSPHWLLYFAEIAKPGDQAYLPQLLNRLAEEDRRNRAHHDEMASVCGRPTKTGEPCQQIPVFWPGRGRVAACNRHLSAGEKVELGKAWSMVEEAHSCPACRVPAGVPCDETVKLQVLPDGEFPRVRTFAGRMMHNVRLKRGAPAES
;
A
#
# COMPACT_ATOMS: atom_id res chain seq x y z
N MET A 1 3.06 34.65 0.08
CA MET A 1 4.31 33.96 -0.29
C MET A 1 3.91 32.85 -1.23
N LEU A 2 4.17 33.03 -2.52
CA LEU A 2 3.68 32.18 -3.61
C LEU A 2 4.54 30.91 -3.68
N LEU A 3 3.89 29.76 -3.68
CA LEU A 3 4.51 28.45 -3.96
C LEU A 3 4.90 28.42 -5.44
N PRO A 4 6.05 27.83 -5.83
CA PRO A 4 6.30 27.55 -7.24
C PRO A 4 5.50 26.31 -7.65
N ASP A 5 4.80 26.44 -8.78
CA ASP A 5 4.16 25.35 -9.50
C ASP A 5 5.23 24.33 -9.93
N GLY A 6 5.42 23.31 -9.09
CA GLY A 6 6.12 22.08 -9.45
C GLY A 6 5.12 21.13 -10.05
N GLU A 7 5.24 20.88 -11.36
CA GLU A 7 4.59 19.79 -12.06
C GLU A 7 4.89 18.48 -11.31
N TYR A 8 3.90 17.97 -10.57
CA TYR A 8 3.90 16.62 -10.07
C TYR A 8 3.71 15.70 -11.28
N GLY A 9 4.82 15.18 -11.80
CA GLY A 9 4.79 14.10 -12.77
C GLY A 9 3.96 12.93 -12.22
N ASP A 10 3.07 12.42 -13.04
CA ASP A 10 2.30 11.19 -12.80
C ASP A 10 3.26 10.04 -12.44
N ASP A 11 3.40 9.75 -11.15
CA ASP A 11 4.07 8.55 -10.59
C ASP A 11 3.21 7.29 -10.86
N GLN A 12 2.84 7.04 -12.12
CA GLN A 12 2.00 5.89 -12.51
C GLN A 12 2.80 4.63 -12.87
N ASP A 13 4.13 4.68 -12.99
CA ASP A 13 4.95 3.56 -13.51
C ASP A 13 5.98 3.00 -12.50
N LEU A 14 5.57 2.73 -11.26
CA LEU A 14 6.32 1.82 -10.39
C LEU A 14 5.88 0.36 -10.65
N PRO A 15 6.78 -0.63 -10.81
CA PRO A 15 6.41 -2.01 -11.15
C PRO A 15 5.65 -2.68 -9.98
N TRP A 16 4.32 -2.70 -10.09
CA TRP A 16 3.34 -3.03 -9.06
C TRP A 16 3.26 -4.50 -8.58
N ASN A 17 4.20 -5.39 -8.91
CA ASN A 17 4.06 -6.83 -8.60
C ASN A 17 5.35 -7.54 -8.16
N ALA A 18 6.33 -6.83 -7.60
CA ALA A 18 7.41 -7.53 -6.90
C ALA A 18 6.85 -8.13 -5.60
N PRO A 19 7.00 -9.45 -5.34
CA PRO A 19 6.63 -10.02 -4.06
C PRO A 19 7.38 -9.27 -2.96
N VAL A 20 6.64 -8.65 -2.05
CA VAL A 20 7.21 -8.06 -0.83
C VAL A 20 7.90 -9.20 -0.08
N ARG A 21 9.22 -9.33 -0.24
CA ARG A 21 10.01 -10.21 0.62
C ARG A 21 9.84 -9.68 2.02
N ARG A 22 9.15 -10.46 2.87
CA ARG A 22 9.18 -10.21 4.31
C ARG A 22 10.65 -10.25 4.74
N PRO A 23 11.16 -9.23 5.43
CA PRO A 23 12.32 -9.46 6.28
C PRO A 23 11.95 -10.60 7.23
N ALA A 24 12.81 -11.61 7.36
CA ALA A 24 12.64 -12.63 8.36
C ALA A 24 12.56 -11.91 9.72
N LEU A 25 11.37 -11.94 10.32
CA LEU A 25 11.16 -11.58 11.71
C LEU A 25 11.89 -12.65 12.51
N HIS A 26 13.05 -12.31 13.06
CA HIS A 26 14.01 -13.20 13.72
C HIS A 26 14.91 -13.99 12.78
N ASP A 27 15.95 -13.33 12.30
CA ASP A 27 17.30 -13.83 12.60
C ASP A 27 18.03 -12.65 13.23
N GLU A 28 18.63 -12.87 14.40
CA GLU A 28 19.68 -11.96 14.86
C GLU A 28 20.77 -12.02 13.79
N ASP A 29 20.78 -11.04 12.87
CA ASP A 29 21.90 -10.86 11.96
C ASP A 29 23.16 -10.92 12.83
N GLU A 30 24.08 -11.86 12.56
CA GLU A 30 25.33 -12.10 13.32
C GLU A 30 26.16 -10.81 13.51
N ASP A 31 25.84 -9.76 12.75
CA ASP A 31 26.44 -8.44 12.76
C ASP A 31 25.83 -7.46 13.80
N GLY A 32 24.78 -7.85 14.54
CA GLY A 32 24.15 -7.03 15.58
C GLY A 32 23.44 -5.75 15.07
N THR A 33 23.12 -5.66 13.78
CA THR A 33 22.65 -4.41 13.16
C THR A 33 21.17 -4.08 13.36
N GLY A 34 20.38 -5.01 13.92
CA GLY A 34 18.96 -4.83 14.23
C GLY A 34 18.09 -4.56 12.99
N TRP A 35 16.87 -4.08 13.23
CA TRP A 35 15.85 -3.82 12.19
C TRP A 35 16.27 -2.84 11.09
N LEU A 36 17.33 -2.07 11.30
CA LEU A 36 17.83 -1.04 10.38
C LEU A 36 19.09 -1.49 9.63
N GLY A 37 19.47 -2.77 9.67
CA GLY A 37 20.71 -3.25 9.05
C GLY A 37 20.80 -2.94 7.56
N ALA A 38 19.69 -3.10 6.82
CA ALA A 38 19.63 -2.80 5.39
C ALA A 38 19.75 -1.29 5.11
N GLU A 39 19.05 -0.47 5.89
CA GLU A 39 19.04 0.98 5.81
C GLU A 39 20.43 1.56 6.13
N ARG A 40 21.11 1.03 7.17
CA ARG A 40 22.49 1.39 7.51
C ARG A 40 23.46 1.03 6.38
N ARG A 41 23.36 -0.16 5.79
CA ARG A 41 24.19 -0.57 4.65
C ARG A 41 23.98 0.35 3.44
N MET A 42 22.74 0.75 3.18
CA MET A 42 22.44 1.70 2.11
C MET A 42 23.04 3.08 2.39
N LEU A 43 22.93 3.61 3.62
CA LEU A 43 23.58 4.87 4.00
C LEU A 43 25.10 4.82 3.82
N ILE A 44 25.74 3.71 4.20
CA ILE A 44 27.19 3.50 4.00
C ILE A 44 27.52 3.51 2.50
N ALA A 45 26.71 2.84 1.66
CA ALA A 45 26.89 2.86 0.22
C ALA A 45 26.74 4.27 -0.36
N CYS A 46 25.74 5.04 0.07
CA CYS A 46 25.57 6.43 -0.33
C CYS A 46 26.75 7.32 0.11
N GLN A 47 27.29 7.12 1.32
CA GLN A 47 28.48 7.83 1.80
C GLN A 47 29.71 7.52 0.92
N ARG A 48 29.91 6.26 0.53
CA ARG A 48 30.99 5.88 -0.38
C ARG A 48 30.84 6.53 -1.76
N LEU A 49 29.62 6.51 -2.32
CA LEU A 49 29.32 7.18 -3.58
C LEU A 49 29.61 8.68 -3.50
N MET A 50 29.21 9.34 -2.41
CA MET A 50 29.51 10.75 -2.18
C MET A 50 31.01 11.03 -2.14
N GLY A 51 31.77 10.18 -1.43
CA GLY A 51 33.23 10.27 -1.39
C GLY A 51 33.88 10.15 -2.78
N SER A 52 33.37 9.25 -3.62
CA SER A 52 33.83 9.11 -5.01
C SER A 52 33.48 10.33 -5.87
N LEU A 53 32.30 10.94 -5.68
CA LEU A 53 31.92 12.16 -6.39
C LEU A 53 32.83 13.33 -6.01
N ILE A 54 33.10 13.53 -4.72
CA ILE A 54 34.00 14.57 -4.23
C ILE A 54 35.42 14.38 -4.78
N ALA A 55 35.92 13.14 -4.77
CA ALA A 55 37.25 12.83 -5.33
C ALA A 55 37.32 13.12 -6.83
N PHE A 56 36.26 12.81 -7.59
CA PHE A 56 36.17 13.15 -9.00
C PHE A 56 36.13 14.67 -9.22
N GLU A 57 35.33 15.40 -8.45
CA GLU A 57 35.24 16.87 -8.55
C GLU A 57 36.60 17.53 -8.29
N TYR A 58 37.36 17.00 -7.32
CA TYR A 58 38.72 17.44 -7.03
C TYR A 58 39.68 17.20 -8.21
N GLU A 59 39.67 15.99 -8.79
CA GLU A 59 40.53 15.67 -9.95
C GLU A 59 40.14 16.44 -11.20
N ALA A 60 38.85 16.70 -11.41
CA ALA A 60 38.37 17.51 -12.54
C ALA A 60 38.77 18.98 -12.40
N ALA A 61 38.74 19.53 -11.18
CA ALA A 61 39.26 20.87 -10.90
C ALA A 61 40.76 20.94 -11.18
N ARG A 62 41.53 19.95 -10.70
CA ARG A 62 42.97 19.85 -10.96
C ARG A 62 43.28 19.76 -12.45
N TYR A 63 42.52 18.93 -13.19
CA TYR A 63 42.67 18.81 -14.64
C TYR A 63 42.42 20.14 -15.36
N ARG A 64 41.42 20.92 -14.94
CA ARG A 64 41.13 22.24 -15.54
C ARG A 64 42.30 23.23 -15.39
N ASP A 65 43.06 23.11 -14.32
CA ASP A 65 44.23 23.95 -14.04
C ASP A 65 45.50 23.48 -14.78
N GLU A 66 45.47 22.31 -15.46
CA GLU A 66 46.61 21.80 -16.20
C GLU A 66 46.81 22.55 -17.53
N PRO A 67 48.03 23.02 -17.86
CA PRO A 67 48.31 23.78 -19.09
C PRO A 67 47.98 23.05 -20.40
N LEU A 68 47.86 21.72 -20.36
CA LEU A 68 47.58 20.86 -21.50
C LEU A 68 46.19 20.19 -21.43
N ALA A 69 45.27 20.73 -20.62
CA ALA A 69 43.88 20.29 -20.60
C ALA A 69 43.27 20.43 -22.01
N CYS A 70 42.80 19.31 -22.56
CA CYS A 70 42.34 19.20 -23.95
C CYS A 70 40.86 18.81 -24.07
N LEU A 71 40.19 18.51 -22.95
CA LEU A 71 38.78 18.14 -22.88
C LEU A 71 38.03 19.15 -22.00
N ASP A 72 36.85 19.58 -22.44
CA ASP A 72 35.93 20.37 -21.63
C ASP A 72 35.00 19.44 -20.85
N PHE A 73 34.92 19.65 -19.54
CA PHE A 73 34.08 18.88 -18.62
C PHE A 73 33.00 19.73 -17.94
N ASP A 74 32.81 21.00 -18.32
CA ASP A 74 31.96 21.94 -17.58
C ASP A 74 30.51 21.47 -17.44
N ASP A 75 29.92 20.92 -18.51
CA ASP A 75 28.55 20.44 -18.47
C ASP A 75 28.41 19.13 -17.68
N ALA A 76 29.42 18.25 -17.75
CA ALA A 76 29.49 17.06 -16.91
C ALA A 76 29.61 17.46 -15.42
N MET A 77 30.44 18.44 -15.11
CA MET A 77 30.64 18.96 -13.75
C MET A 77 29.38 19.62 -13.19
N LYS A 78 28.66 20.43 -13.98
CA LYS A 78 27.35 20.97 -13.58
C LYS A 78 26.32 19.87 -13.32
N SER A 79 26.34 18.80 -14.10
CA SER A 79 25.45 17.65 -13.87
C SER A 79 25.79 16.94 -12.56
N LEU A 80 27.08 16.63 -12.35
CA LEU A 80 27.57 15.97 -11.14
C LEU A 80 27.32 16.79 -9.88
N SER A 81 27.56 18.11 -9.91
CA SER A 81 27.28 19.01 -8.77
C SER A 81 25.80 19.01 -8.38
N ARG A 82 24.88 18.92 -9.36
CA ARG A 82 23.43 18.82 -9.08
C ARG A 82 23.08 17.46 -8.47
N MET A 83 23.72 16.38 -8.95
CA MET A 83 23.54 15.04 -8.42
C MET A 83 24.07 14.90 -6.99
N SER A 84 25.27 15.43 -6.70
CA SER A 84 25.87 15.42 -5.36
C SER A 84 24.99 16.19 -4.38
N ALA A 85 24.63 17.44 -4.71
CA ALA A 85 23.75 18.25 -3.86
C ALA A 85 22.38 17.59 -3.61
N ARG A 86 21.81 16.89 -4.60
CA ARG A 86 20.57 16.13 -4.42
C ARG A 86 20.79 14.94 -3.48
N LEU A 87 21.83 14.14 -3.72
CA LEU A 87 22.14 12.96 -2.92
C LEU A 87 22.44 13.35 -1.46
N GLU A 88 23.13 14.46 -1.20
CA GLU A 88 23.36 14.97 0.16
C GLU A 88 22.05 15.26 0.90
N ARG A 89 21.09 15.92 0.24
CA ARG A 89 19.77 16.20 0.83
C ARG A 89 19.01 14.92 1.14
N GLU A 90 18.98 13.98 0.21
CA GLU A 90 18.34 12.68 0.41
C GLU A 90 18.98 11.90 1.57
N MET A 91 20.32 11.87 1.63
CA MET A 91 21.05 11.23 2.73
C MET A 91 20.78 11.90 4.08
N SER A 92 20.66 13.23 4.11
CA SER A 92 20.28 13.95 5.33
C SER A 92 18.89 13.55 5.80
N GLN A 93 17.91 13.47 4.89
CA GLN A 93 16.55 13.03 5.22
C GLN A 93 16.55 11.57 5.72
N TRP A 94 17.30 10.68 5.06
CA TRP A 94 17.45 9.29 5.50
C TRP A 94 18.01 9.18 6.92
N ARG A 95 19.07 9.94 7.24
CA ARG A 95 19.66 9.93 8.60
C ARG A 95 18.66 10.41 9.64
N THR A 96 17.92 11.48 9.37
CA THR A 96 16.90 11.97 10.30
C THR A 96 15.78 10.95 10.46
N ALA A 97 15.30 10.36 9.36
CA ALA A 97 14.30 9.30 9.39
C ALA A 97 14.76 8.08 10.21
N MET A 98 16.00 7.62 10.04
CA MET A 98 16.56 6.54 10.85
C MET A 98 16.65 6.92 12.33
N SER A 99 17.06 8.16 12.63
CA SER A 99 17.08 8.65 14.01
C SER A 99 15.70 8.67 14.66
N LEU A 100 14.64 8.99 13.90
CA LEU A 100 13.26 8.89 14.40
C LEU A 100 12.91 7.45 14.78
N ILE A 101 13.34 6.48 13.97
CA ILE A 101 13.10 5.05 14.22
C ILE A 101 13.88 4.57 15.44
N GLU A 102 15.17 4.90 15.52
CA GLU A 102 16.04 4.51 16.63
C GLU A 102 15.61 5.08 17.98
N ASN A 103 15.03 6.28 17.98
CA ASN A 103 14.56 6.96 19.18
C ASN A 103 13.08 6.70 19.50
N ASP A 104 12.44 5.73 18.83
CA ASP A 104 11.01 5.43 18.98
C ASP A 104 10.12 6.69 18.91
N THR A 105 10.45 7.61 18.00
CA THR A 105 9.70 8.86 17.87
C THR A 105 8.27 8.57 17.42
N GLN A 106 7.31 9.21 18.07
CA GLN A 106 5.89 9.08 17.75
C GLN A 106 5.63 9.59 16.34
N ILE A 107 4.77 8.87 15.62
CA ILE A 107 4.30 9.31 14.30
C ILE A 107 2.78 9.22 14.23
N ALA A 108 2.15 10.14 13.52
CA ALA A 108 0.71 10.10 13.33
C ALA A 108 0.30 8.85 12.53
N PRO A 109 -0.79 8.17 12.92
CA PRO A 109 -1.29 7.00 12.19
C PRO A 109 -2.00 7.37 10.87
N ARG A 110 -2.30 8.66 10.67
CA ARG A 110 -3.07 9.19 9.54
C ARG A 110 -2.56 10.57 9.18
N SER A 111 -2.77 10.96 7.91
CA SER A 111 -2.50 12.33 7.47
C SER A 111 -3.53 13.29 8.04
N GLU A 112 -3.31 14.59 7.85
CA GLU A 112 -4.27 15.63 8.23
C GLU A 112 -5.66 15.41 7.61
N HIS A 113 -5.72 14.79 6.42
CA HIS A 113 -6.96 14.42 5.74
C HIS A 113 -7.55 13.08 6.20
N GLY A 114 -7.02 12.50 7.28
CA GLY A 114 -7.50 11.24 7.86
C GLY A 114 -7.09 9.98 7.07
N ARG A 115 -6.23 10.10 6.05
CA ARG A 115 -5.78 8.95 5.25
C ARG A 115 -4.70 8.17 5.99
N PRO A 116 -4.83 6.84 6.18
CA PRO A 116 -3.75 6.04 6.72
C PRO A 116 -2.58 5.97 5.72
N TRP A 117 -1.36 5.93 6.23
CA TRP A 117 -0.20 5.62 5.40
C TRP A 117 -0.11 4.11 5.09
N ARG A 118 0.48 3.80 3.93
CA ARG A 118 0.79 2.43 3.50
C ARG A 118 2.04 1.93 4.22
N PRO A 119 2.20 0.61 4.46
CA PRO A 119 3.18 0.07 5.40
C PRO A 119 4.58 0.71 5.28
N TYR A 120 5.17 0.74 4.09
CA TYR A 120 6.48 1.35 3.88
C TYR A 120 6.34 2.84 3.60
N LEU A 121 6.98 3.65 4.45
CA LEU A 121 7.10 5.09 4.29
C LEU A 121 8.46 5.43 3.69
N SER A 122 8.49 6.37 2.75
CA SER A 122 9.75 7.02 2.39
C SER A 122 10.22 7.90 3.56
N PRO A 123 11.53 8.21 3.66
CA PRO A 123 12.07 9.10 4.68
C PRO A 123 11.30 10.42 4.78
N HIS A 124 10.98 11.03 3.64
CA HIS A 124 10.19 12.26 3.59
C HIS A 124 8.84 12.11 4.27
N TRP A 125 8.09 11.05 3.96
CA TRP A 125 6.79 10.80 4.58
C TRP A 125 6.91 10.47 6.07
N LEU A 126 7.96 9.75 6.49
CA LEU A 126 8.18 9.45 7.90
C LEU A 126 8.38 10.74 8.70
N LEU A 127 9.17 11.69 8.16
CA LEU A 127 9.38 13.00 8.76
C LEU A 127 8.06 13.79 8.85
N TYR A 128 7.27 13.80 7.77
CA TYR A 128 5.95 14.43 7.76
C TYR A 128 5.03 13.85 8.85
N PHE A 129 4.92 12.53 8.97
CA PHE A 129 4.06 11.91 9.98
C PHE A 129 4.56 12.12 11.41
N ALA A 130 5.87 12.24 11.61
CA ALA A 130 6.44 12.63 12.90
C ALA A 130 6.07 14.07 13.27
N GLU A 131 6.07 14.99 12.30
CA GLU A 131 5.73 16.40 12.53
C GLU A 131 4.27 16.61 12.95
N ILE A 132 3.34 15.84 12.38
CA ILE A 132 1.91 15.93 12.71
C ILE A 132 1.47 14.98 13.83
N ALA A 133 2.42 14.29 14.47
CA ALA A 133 2.14 13.35 15.56
C ALA A 133 1.57 14.08 16.78
N LYS A 134 0.62 13.43 17.46
CA LYS A 134 0.01 13.92 18.68
C LYS A 134 0.55 13.18 19.90
N PRO A 135 0.55 13.82 21.08
CA PRO A 135 0.86 13.11 22.32
C PRO A 135 -0.02 11.87 22.50
N GLY A 136 0.63 10.71 22.60
CA GLY A 136 -0.04 9.42 22.74
C GLY A 136 -0.09 8.58 21.46
N ASP A 137 0.36 9.12 20.32
CA ASP A 137 0.57 8.32 19.11
C ASP A 137 1.69 7.28 19.31
N GLN A 138 1.67 6.20 18.52
CA GLN A 138 2.67 5.15 18.60
C GLN A 138 3.93 5.50 17.79
N ALA A 139 5.06 4.88 18.11
CA ALA A 139 6.26 4.92 17.28
C ALA A 139 6.04 4.23 15.92
N TYR A 140 6.93 4.48 14.95
CA TYR A 140 6.81 3.93 13.60
C TYR A 140 6.80 2.40 13.56
N LEU A 141 7.77 1.73 14.20
CA LEU A 141 7.95 0.28 14.07
C LEU A 141 6.74 -0.53 14.56
N PRO A 142 6.17 -0.28 15.76
CA PRO A 142 4.94 -0.96 16.17
C PRO A 142 3.78 -0.75 15.20
N GLN A 143 3.61 0.48 14.68
CA GLN A 143 2.57 0.75 13.69
C GLN A 143 2.81 0.01 12.37
N LEU A 144 4.07 -0.04 11.88
CA LEU A 144 4.46 -0.76 10.68
C LEU A 144 4.13 -2.26 10.81
N LEU A 145 4.53 -2.87 11.93
CA LEU A 145 4.28 -4.29 12.20
C LEU A 145 2.79 -4.61 12.23
N ASN A 146 1.99 -3.78 12.89
CA ASN A 146 0.54 -3.93 12.92
C ASN A 146 -0.07 -3.84 11.52
N ARG A 147 0.41 -2.91 10.69
CA ARG A 147 -0.07 -2.75 9.30
C ARG A 147 0.35 -3.90 8.40
N LEU A 148 1.58 -4.39 8.53
CA LEU A 148 2.06 -5.57 7.80
C LEU A 148 1.25 -6.81 8.18
N ALA A 149 0.98 -7.01 9.47
CA ALA A 149 0.13 -8.11 9.94
C ALA A 149 -1.30 -8.00 9.38
N GLU A 150 -1.86 -6.78 9.34
CA GLU A 150 -3.18 -6.55 8.77
C GLU A 150 -3.21 -6.75 7.25
N GLU A 151 -2.22 -6.25 6.51
CA GLU A 151 -2.07 -6.51 5.08
C GLU A 151 -1.91 -8.01 4.79
N ASP A 152 -1.14 -8.73 5.60
CA ASP A 152 -0.98 -10.18 5.47
C ASP A 152 -2.29 -10.93 5.74
N ARG A 153 -3.02 -10.59 6.82
CA ARG A 153 -4.36 -11.15 7.08
C ARG A 153 -5.30 -10.90 5.89
N ARG A 154 -5.27 -9.70 5.31
CA ARG A 154 -6.12 -9.33 4.17
C ARG A 154 -5.73 -10.08 2.90
N ASN A 155 -4.43 -10.17 2.61
CA ASN A 155 -3.93 -10.90 1.44
C ASN A 155 -4.25 -12.39 1.54
N ARG A 156 -4.11 -13.00 2.72
CA ARG A 156 -4.56 -14.37 2.98
C ARG A 156 -6.07 -14.52 2.77
N ALA A 157 -6.88 -13.70 3.42
CA ALA A 157 -8.33 -13.76 3.26
C ALA A 157 -8.77 -13.57 1.80
N HIS A 158 -8.08 -12.71 1.04
CA HIS A 158 -8.33 -12.55 -0.38
C HIS A 158 -7.90 -13.78 -1.18
N HIS A 159 -6.74 -14.35 -0.89
CA HIS A 159 -6.25 -15.56 -1.52
C HIS A 159 -7.19 -16.75 -1.26
N ASP A 160 -7.61 -16.96 -0.01
CA ASP A 160 -8.58 -17.98 0.40
C ASP A 160 -9.92 -17.78 -0.31
N GLU A 161 -10.38 -16.53 -0.43
CA GLU A 161 -11.58 -16.19 -1.19
C GLU A 161 -11.43 -16.53 -2.68
N MET A 162 -10.26 -16.31 -3.29
CA MET A 162 -10.02 -16.60 -4.71
C MET A 162 -9.72 -18.09 -4.97
N ALA A 163 -9.21 -18.82 -3.98
CA ALA A 163 -8.99 -20.26 -4.03
C ALA A 163 -10.32 -21.04 -3.98
N SER A 164 -11.41 -20.40 -3.52
CA SER A 164 -12.74 -21.01 -3.51
C SER A 164 -13.24 -21.25 -4.94
N VAL A 165 -13.57 -22.52 -5.23
CA VAL A 165 -14.12 -22.95 -6.53
C VAL A 165 -15.52 -23.55 -6.36
N CYS A 166 -16.33 -23.48 -7.42
CA CYS A 166 -17.71 -23.99 -7.44
C CYS A 166 -17.80 -25.49 -7.14
N GLY A 167 -16.88 -26.30 -7.66
CA GLY A 167 -16.81 -27.76 -7.43
C GLY A 167 -17.94 -28.61 -8.04
N ARG A 168 -19.11 -28.03 -8.34
CA ARG A 168 -20.25 -28.75 -8.95
C ARG A 168 -19.89 -29.36 -10.31
N PRO A 169 -20.43 -30.55 -10.64
CA PRO A 169 -20.15 -31.20 -11.91
C PRO A 169 -20.65 -30.34 -13.08
N THR A 170 -19.79 -30.18 -14.07
CA THR A 170 -20.11 -29.54 -15.35
C THR A 170 -20.84 -30.52 -16.27
N LYS A 171 -21.23 -30.07 -17.48
CA LYS A 171 -21.85 -30.95 -18.49
C LYS A 171 -20.95 -32.12 -18.92
N THR A 172 -19.63 -32.00 -18.77
CA THR A 172 -18.66 -33.06 -19.08
C THR A 172 -18.35 -33.97 -17.88
N GLY A 173 -18.98 -33.72 -16.71
CA GLY A 173 -18.75 -34.48 -15.47
C GLY A 173 -17.57 -33.98 -14.61
N GLU A 174 -16.73 -33.09 -15.14
CA GLU A 174 -15.60 -32.52 -14.40
C GLU A 174 -16.04 -31.45 -13.38
N PRO A 175 -15.30 -31.27 -12.26
CA PRO A 175 -15.61 -30.27 -11.24
C PRO A 175 -15.41 -28.85 -11.75
N CYS A 176 -16.42 -27.99 -11.57
CA CYS A 176 -16.39 -26.62 -12.04
C CYS A 176 -15.37 -25.75 -11.28
N GLN A 177 -14.42 -25.17 -12.01
CA GLN A 177 -13.37 -24.27 -11.50
C GLN A 177 -13.78 -22.79 -11.44
N GLN A 178 -15.04 -22.47 -11.71
CA GLN A 178 -15.53 -21.09 -11.66
C GLN A 178 -15.68 -20.61 -10.22
N ILE A 179 -15.43 -19.32 -9.99
CA ILE A 179 -15.55 -18.72 -8.67
C ILE A 179 -17.03 -18.74 -8.22
N PRO A 180 -17.33 -19.22 -6.99
CA PRO A 180 -18.67 -19.19 -6.42
C PRO A 180 -19.24 -17.77 -6.31
N VAL A 181 -20.56 -17.65 -6.31
CA VAL A 181 -21.22 -16.37 -5.99
C VAL A 181 -20.98 -15.99 -4.53
N PHE A 182 -21.00 -14.69 -4.25
CA PHE A 182 -20.86 -14.18 -2.89
C PHE A 182 -22.22 -14.21 -2.18
N TRP A 183 -22.30 -14.95 -1.07
CA TRP A 183 -23.44 -14.99 -0.17
C TRP A 183 -23.24 -13.98 0.97
N PRO A 184 -24.19 -13.04 1.17
CA PRO A 184 -24.14 -12.16 2.32
C PRO A 184 -24.02 -12.97 3.62
N GLY A 185 -23.07 -12.59 4.48
CA GLY A 185 -22.81 -13.27 5.75
C GLY A 185 -22.06 -14.60 5.68
N ARG A 186 -21.91 -15.23 4.51
CA ARG A 186 -21.21 -16.53 4.37
C ARG A 186 -19.98 -16.46 3.48
N GLY A 187 -19.78 -15.36 2.75
CA GLY A 187 -18.68 -15.25 1.79
C GLY A 187 -18.95 -16.07 0.53
N ARG A 188 -17.89 -16.60 -0.08
CA ARG A 188 -18.02 -17.44 -1.29
C ARG A 188 -18.28 -18.88 -0.89
N VAL A 189 -19.56 -19.22 -0.84
CA VAL A 189 -20.02 -20.58 -0.56
C VAL A 189 -20.88 -21.09 -1.70
N ALA A 190 -20.87 -22.41 -1.90
CA ALA A 190 -21.66 -23.11 -2.89
C ALA A 190 -21.28 -22.85 -4.36
N ALA A 191 -22.27 -22.75 -5.23
CA ALA A 191 -22.12 -22.80 -6.68
C ALA A 191 -21.69 -21.47 -7.31
N CYS A 192 -21.11 -21.52 -8.51
CA CYS A 192 -21.05 -20.35 -9.38
C CYS A 192 -22.44 -20.02 -9.95
N ASN A 193 -22.59 -18.83 -10.53
CA ASN A 193 -23.89 -18.36 -11.04
C ASN A 193 -24.57 -19.31 -12.04
N ARG A 194 -23.77 -20.06 -12.82
CA ARG A 194 -24.26 -21.07 -13.78
C ARG A 194 -24.80 -22.34 -13.11
N HIS A 195 -24.26 -22.70 -11.95
CA HIS A 195 -24.61 -23.93 -11.24
C HIS A 195 -25.52 -23.71 -10.03
N LEU A 196 -25.94 -22.47 -9.74
CA LEU A 196 -27.01 -22.23 -8.78
C LEU A 196 -28.33 -22.84 -9.29
N SER A 197 -28.98 -23.63 -8.45
CA SER A 197 -30.34 -24.07 -8.66
C SER A 197 -31.33 -22.89 -8.61
N ALA A 198 -32.55 -23.10 -9.11
CA ALA A 198 -33.59 -22.07 -9.03
C ALA A 198 -33.90 -21.67 -7.57
N GLY A 199 -33.96 -22.63 -6.65
CA GLY A 199 -34.16 -22.37 -5.22
C GLY A 199 -33.05 -21.52 -4.61
N GLU A 200 -31.78 -21.88 -4.85
CA GLU A 200 -30.64 -21.11 -4.34
C GLU A 200 -30.58 -19.69 -4.89
N LYS A 201 -30.98 -19.47 -6.16
CA LYS A 201 -31.06 -18.11 -6.73
C LYS A 201 -32.09 -17.26 -5.99
N VAL A 202 -33.23 -17.85 -5.63
CA VAL A 202 -34.27 -17.17 -4.85
C VAL A 202 -33.78 -16.86 -3.44
N GLU A 203 -33.14 -17.80 -2.76
CA GLU A 203 -32.58 -17.59 -1.43
C GLU A 203 -31.48 -16.53 -1.42
N LEU A 204 -30.55 -16.60 -2.36
CA LEU A 204 -29.49 -15.61 -2.49
C LEU A 204 -30.06 -14.23 -2.81
N GLY A 205 -31.08 -14.14 -3.68
CA GLY A 205 -31.78 -12.90 -3.96
C GLY A 205 -32.43 -12.29 -2.71
N LYS A 206 -33.09 -13.12 -1.89
CA LYS A 206 -33.65 -12.69 -0.60
C LYS A 206 -32.56 -12.19 0.34
N ALA A 207 -31.45 -12.91 0.47
CA ALA A 207 -30.33 -12.49 1.32
C ALA A 207 -29.77 -11.13 0.89
N TRP A 208 -29.61 -10.90 -0.42
CA TRP A 208 -29.17 -9.60 -0.95
C TRP A 208 -30.17 -8.48 -0.65
N SER A 209 -31.48 -8.72 -0.82
CA SER A 209 -32.51 -7.73 -0.47
C SER A 209 -32.51 -7.40 1.02
N MET A 210 -32.39 -8.41 1.89
CA MET A 210 -32.34 -8.18 3.34
C MET A 210 -31.18 -7.27 3.74
N VAL A 211 -29.99 -7.46 3.16
CA VAL A 211 -28.85 -6.58 3.44
C VAL A 211 -29.09 -5.15 2.93
N GLU A 212 -29.66 -5.02 1.73
CA GLU A 212 -29.97 -3.71 1.17
C GLU A 212 -30.96 -2.95 2.06
N GLU A 213 -32.05 -3.60 2.46
CA GLU A 213 -33.10 -3.03 3.31
C GLU A 213 -32.62 -2.70 4.72
N ALA A 214 -31.73 -3.53 5.30
CA ALA A 214 -31.32 -3.37 6.69
C ALA A 214 -30.13 -2.41 6.90
N HIS A 215 -29.27 -2.23 5.89
CA HIS A 215 -27.99 -1.55 6.10
C HIS A 215 -27.72 -0.46 5.09
N SER A 216 -27.26 0.71 5.57
CA SER A 216 -26.64 1.72 4.72
C SER A 216 -25.27 1.26 4.21
N CYS A 217 -24.83 1.82 3.09
CA CYS A 217 -23.54 1.47 2.49
C CYS A 217 -22.43 2.42 2.94
N PRO A 218 -21.36 1.97 3.62
CA PRO A 218 -20.25 2.85 4.02
C PRO A 218 -19.45 3.41 2.83
N ALA A 219 -19.42 2.67 1.73
CA ALA A 219 -18.64 2.97 0.54
C ALA A 219 -19.21 4.15 -0.26
N CYS A 220 -20.49 4.07 -0.64
CA CYS A 220 -21.18 5.10 -1.42
C CYS A 220 -22.17 5.94 -0.59
N ARG A 221 -22.23 5.74 0.73
CA ARG A 221 -23.10 6.47 1.68
C ARG A 221 -24.60 6.45 1.38
N VAL A 222 -25.07 5.57 0.50
CA VAL A 222 -26.51 5.39 0.26
C VAL A 222 -27.19 4.82 1.51
N PRO A 223 -28.40 5.28 1.84
CA PRO A 223 -29.14 4.81 3.00
C PRO A 223 -29.63 3.36 2.80
N ALA A 224 -30.13 2.77 3.89
CA ALA A 224 -30.78 1.47 3.84
C ALA A 224 -32.03 1.52 2.94
N GLY A 225 -32.31 0.43 2.23
CA GLY A 225 -33.37 0.35 1.21
C GLY A 225 -33.03 0.97 -0.15
N VAL A 226 -31.90 1.68 -0.28
CA VAL A 226 -31.46 2.25 -1.57
C VAL A 226 -30.32 1.42 -2.17
N PRO A 227 -30.38 1.05 -3.46
CA PRO A 227 -29.32 0.26 -4.12
C PRO A 227 -28.00 1.03 -4.18
N CYS A 228 -26.88 0.31 -4.28
CA CYS A 228 -25.58 0.95 -4.50
C CYS A 228 -25.50 1.47 -5.94
N ASP A 229 -24.87 2.63 -6.11
CA ASP A 229 -24.66 3.28 -7.39
C ASP A 229 -23.15 3.49 -7.62
N GLU A 230 -22.68 3.19 -8.83
CA GLU A 230 -21.28 3.34 -9.26
C GLU A 230 -20.94 4.77 -9.69
N THR A 231 -21.94 5.61 -9.94
CA THR A 231 -21.75 7.02 -10.30
C THR A 231 -21.44 7.91 -9.09
N VAL A 232 -21.65 7.40 -7.88
CA VAL A 232 -21.38 8.12 -6.63
C VAL A 232 -19.90 8.03 -6.29
N LYS A 233 -19.30 9.17 -5.90
CA LYS A 233 -17.92 9.25 -5.46
C LYS A 233 -17.68 8.35 -4.24
N LEU A 234 -16.96 7.26 -4.47
CA LEU A 234 -16.63 6.28 -3.43
C LEU A 234 -15.77 6.90 -2.33
N GLN A 235 -16.09 6.53 -1.10
CA GLN A 235 -15.29 6.87 0.06
C GLN A 235 -14.24 5.78 0.25
N VAL A 236 -12.99 6.21 0.42
CA VAL A 236 -11.94 5.34 0.94
C VAL A 236 -12.36 4.94 2.35
N LEU A 237 -12.35 3.64 2.60
CA LEU A 237 -12.74 3.08 3.88
C LEU A 237 -11.75 3.51 4.98
N PRO A 238 -12.13 3.45 6.27
CA PRO A 238 -11.25 3.87 7.35
C PRO A 238 -9.88 3.15 7.36
N ASP A 239 -9.82 1.94 6.84
CA ASP A 239 -8.62 1.11 6.66
C ASP A 239 -7.77 1.50 5.43
N GLY A 240 -8.21 2.47 4.63
CA GLY A 240 -7.53 2.92 3.41
C GLY A 240 -7.95 2.16 2.15
N GLU A 241 -8.92 1.24 2.23
CA GLU A 241 -9.33 0.44 1.08
C GLU A 241 -10.32 1.13 0.15
N PHE A 242 -10.17 0.84 -1.14
CA PHE A 242 -11.24 1.09 -2.10
C PHE A 242 -12.31 0.01 -1.98
N PRO A 243 -13.59 0.40 -1.82
CA PRO A 243 -14.66 -0.56 -1.62
C PRO A 243 -14.92 -1.37 -2.88
N ARG A 244 -14.76 -2.69 -2.79
CA ARG A 244 -15.02 -3.62 -3.90
C ARG A 244 -16.52 -3.79 -4.13
N VAL A 245 -16.93 -3.95 -5.39
CA VAL A 245 -18.31 -4.24 -5.78
C VAL A 245 -18.48 -5.74 -6.06
N ARG A 246 -19.65 -6.27 -5.71
CA ARG A 246 -20.12 -7.60 -6.11
C ARG A 246 -21.39 -7.44 -6.93
N THR A 247 -21.62 -8.38 -7.84
CA THR A 247 -22.82 -8.38 -8.69
C THR A 247 -23.57 -9.70 -8.58
N PHE A 248 -24.90 -9.62 -8.51
CA PHE A 248 -25.79 -10.78 -8.56
C PHE A 248 -27.13 -10.38 -9.15
N ALA A 249 -27.63 -11.16 -10.12
CA ALA A 249 -28.92 -10.90 -10.80
C ALA A 249 -29.07 -9.45 -11.32
N GLY A 250 -28.00 -8.86 -11.85
CA GLY A 250 -27.99 -7.47 -12.36
C GLY A 250 -27.92 -6.39 -11.28
N ARG A 251 -27.95 -6.76 -9.99
CA ARG A 251 -27.78 -5.84 -8.86
C ARG A 251 -26.29 -5.72 -8.52
N MET A 252 -25.91 -4.52 -8.10
CA MET A 252 -24.54 -4.22 -7.66
C MET A 252 -24.57 -3.81 -6.19
N MET A 253 -23.63 -4.33 -5.41
CA MET A 253 -23.51 -3.96 -4.01
C MET A 253 -22.05 -3.99 -3.56
N HIS A 254 -21.65 -2.96 -2.82
CA HIS A 254 -20.32 -2.94 -2.21
C HIS A 254 -20.17 -4.06 -1.18
N ASN A 255 -19.04 -4.78 -1.23
CA ASN A 255 -18.73 -5.90 -0.35
C ASN A 255 -18.82 -5.50 1.14
N VAL A 256 -18.44 -4.28 1.49
CA VAL A 256 -18.57 -3.76 2.86
C VAL A 256 -20.01 -3.67 3.37
N ARG A 257 -20.99 -3.51 2.49
CA ARG A 257 -22.42 -3.59 2.85
C ARG A 257 -22.85 -5.04 2.98
N LEU A 258 -22.46 -5.89 2.03
CA LEU A 258 -22.74 -7.34 2.03
C LEU A 258 -22.22 -8.05 3.30
N LYS A 259 -21.05 -7.65 3.80
CA LYS A 259 -20.48 -8.20 5.04
C LYS A 259 -21.25 -7.80 6.31
N ARG A 260 -22.03 -6.72 6.30
CA ARG A 260 -22.84 -6.29 7.46
C ARG A 260 -24.08 -7.15 7.71
N GLY A 261 -24.58 -7.81 6.66
CA GLY A 261 -25.70 -8.75 6.77
C GLY A 261 -25.32 -10.12 7.31
N ALA A 262 -24.09 -10.31 7.80
CA ALA A 262 -23.74 -11.52 8.53
C ALA A 262 -24.51 -11.55 9.86
N PRO A 263 -25.25 -12.62 10.20
CA PRO A 263 -25.50 -12.88 11.60
C PRO A 263 -24.12 -12.99 12.27
N ALA A 264 -23.93 -12.32 13.41
CA ALA A 264 -22.78 -12.60 14.25
C ALA A 264 -22.87 -14.09 14.62
N GLU A 265 -21.92 -14.89 14.15
CA GLU A 265 -21.79 -16.26 14.65
C GLU A 265 -21.46 -16.14 16.14
N SER A 266 -22.46 -16.50 16.96
CA SER A 266 -22.40 -16.63 18.41
C SER A 266 -21.75 -17.94 18.81
#